data_AF-A0A3D0CBJ0-F1
#
_entry.id   AF-A0A3D0CBJ0-F1
#
_cell.length_a   1.000
_cell.length_b   1.000
_cell.length_c   1.000
_cell.angle_alpha   90.00
_cell.angle_beta   90.00
_cell.angle_gamma   90.00
#
_symmetry.space_group_name_H-M   'P 1'
#
loop_
_entity.id
_entity.type
_entity.pdbx_description
1 polymer ?
#
loop_
_entity_poly.entity_id
_entity_poly.type
_entity_poly.pdbx_seq_one_letter_code
_entity_poly.pdbx_strand_id
1 'polypeptide(L)'
;MADHTIHPELTVKQVTLTADNTLESINSELITADLIKEGTAVSHQSSQKIDKTSPKIVLATLNAKFFHTSFGLRYLYANLQELQEFCEIKEFIIQTRAIDIVEQILASKPDIVGFGVYIWNIVETTDVVNLLKVIAPEIKIVLGGPEVSYETEQQAIVACADYVLTGPADISF
;
A
#
# COMPACT_ATOMS: atom_id res chain seq x y z
N MET A 1 19.81 -38.23 -6.98
CA MET A 1 19.88 -36.78 -7.18
C MET A 1 18.78 -36.20 -6.32
N ALA A 2 19.13 -35.53 -5.22
CA ALA A 2 18.17 -35.08 -4.23
C ALA A 2 17.40 -33.87 -4.78
N ASP A 3 16.08 -33.99 -4.75
CA ASP A 3 15.13 -32.96 -5.11
C ASP A 3 15.03 -31.99 -3.91
N HIS A 4 15.74 -30.88 -3.98
CA HIS A 4 15.62 -29.80 -3.00
C HIS A 4 14.58 -28.80 -3.50
N THR A 5 13.32 -29.07 -3.16
CA THR A 5 12.23 -28.10 -3.27
C THR A 5 12.44 -27.04 -2.19
N ILE A 6 13.23 -26.00 -2.50
CA ILE A 6 13.28 -24.79 -1.69
C ILE A 6 11.99 -24.03 -2.00
N HIS A 7 10.97 -24.20 -1.17
CA HIS A 7 9.86 -23.26 -1.14
C HIS A 7 10.38 -21.95 -0.50
N PRO A 8 10.38 -20.80 -1.21
CA PRO A 8 10.63 -19.53 -0.54
C PRO A 8 9.52 -19.32 0.50
N GLU A 9 9.89 -19.08 1.76
CA GLU A 9 8.92 -18.71 2.81
C GLU A 9 8.30 -17.35 2.44
N LEU A 10 7.03 -17.38 2.00
CA LEU A 10 6.21 -16.19 1.82
C LEU A 10 5.88 -15.64 3.21
N THR A 11 6.51 -14.51 3.58
CA THR A 11 6.29 -13.89 4.89
C THR A 11 5.80 -12.46 4.71
N VAL A 12 4.65 -12.16 5.31
CA VAL A 12 4.15 -10.79 5.51
C VAL A 12 4.52 -10.38 6.93
N LYS A 13 5.40 -9.41 7.07
CA LYS A 13 5.79 -8.87 8.39
C LYS A 13 5.07 -7.56 8.62
N GLN A 14 4.18 -7.52 9.61
CA GLN A 14 3.63 -6.27 10.10
C GLN A 14 4.68 -5.57 10.97
N VAL A 15 4.93 -4.30 10.71
CA VAL A 15 5.89 -3.49 11.47
C VAL A 15 5.16 -2.88 12.65
N THR A 16 5.62 -3.15 13.87
CA THR A 16 5.07 -2.54 15.08
C THR A 16 5.67 -1.15 15.28
N LEU A 17 4.85 -0.11 15.14
CA LEU A 17 5.21 1.25 15.58
C LEU A 17 5.21 1.27 17.11
N THR A 18 6.39 1.41 17.73
CA THR A 18 6.49 1.58 19.20
C THR A 18 5.92 2.94 19.59
N ALA A 19 4.72 2.94 20.19
CA ALA A 19 4.09 4.13 20.75
C ALA A 19 4.42 4.25 22.24
N ASP A 20 5.27 5.22 22.59
CA ASP A 20 5.32 5.79 23.94
C ASP A 20 4.30 6.94 24.00
N ASN A 21 3.16 6.71 24.67
CA ASN A 21 2.54 7.65 25.61
C ASN A 21 1.19 7.13 26.13
N THR A 22 1.17 6.86 27.43
CA THR A 22 0.00 6.78 28.32
C THR A 22 -0.89 8.02 28.24
N LEU A 23 -2.22 7.82 28.17
CA LEU A 23 -3.25 8.43 29.04
C LEU A 23 -4.69 7.97 28.63
N GLU A 24 -5.26 7.14 29.50
CA GLU A 24 -6.65 6.98 29.97
C GLU A 24 -7.90 7.32 29.11
N SER A 25 -8.70 6.26 28.89
CA SER A 25 -10.17 6.10 29.03
C SER A 25 -11.16 7.28 28.87
N ILE A 26 -12.24 7.06 28.12
CA ILE A 26 -13.66 7.26 28.53
C ILE A 26 -14.59 6.41 27.64
N ASN A 27 -15.53 5.71 28.29
CA ASN A 27 -16.64 4.93 27.73
C ASN A 27 -17.73 5.83 27.12
N SER A 28 -18.47 5.33 26.12
CA SER A 28 -19.90 5.68 25.97
C SER A 28 -20.68 4.55 25.31
N GLU A 29 -21.89 4.40 25.80
CA GLU A 29 -22.81 3.27 25.73
C GLU A 29 -23.75 3.31 24.51
N LEU A 30 -24.24 2.12 24.16
CA LEU A 30 -25.60 1.79 23.70
C LEU A 30 -26.35 2.78 22.80
N ILE A 31 -26.63 2.36 21.56
CA ILE A 31 -27.97 2.52 20.96
C ILE A 31 -28.37 1.20 20.27
N THR A 32 -29.49 0.66 20.76
CA THR A 32 -30.18 -0.58 20.38
C THR A 32 -30.95 -0.43 19.06
N ALA A 33 -31.20 -1.59 18.44
CA ALA A 33 -32.09 -1.93 17.31
C ALA A 33 -33.31 -1.03 17.03
N ASP A 34 -33.69 -0.89 15.75
CA ASP A 34 -34.90 -1.56 15.22
C ASP A 34 -35.18 -1.31 13.72
N LEU A 35 -35.89 -2.27 13.15
CA LEU A 35 -36.28 -2.50 11.76
C LEU A 35 -37.44 -1.61 11.30
N ILE A 36 -37.42 -1.12 10.04
CA ILE A 36 -38.64 -0.88 9.23
C ILE A 36 -38.40 -1.31 7.77
N LYS A 37 -39.40 -2.01 7.23
CA LYS A 37 -39.46 -2.72 5.93
C LYS A 37 -40.50 -2.03 5.01
N GLU A 38 -40.34 -2.24 3.69
CA GLU A 38 -41.31 -2.05 2.57
C GLU A 38 -41.60 -0.59 2.13
N GLY A 39 -41.73 -0.20 0.85
CA GLY A 39 -41.68 -0.87 -0.46
C GLY A 39 -42.02 0.12 -1.60
N THR A 40 -41.67 -0.27 -2.85
CA THR A 40 -42.38 0.03 -4.12
C THR A 40 -42.20 1.40 -4.85
N ALA A 41 -41.35 1.35 -5.90
CA ALA A 41 -41.60 1.71 -7.31
C ALA A 41 -41.16 3.08 -7.95
N VAL A 42 -40.44 2.88 -9.07
CA VAL A 42 -40.35 3.64 -10.35
C VAL A 42 -39.22 4.68 -10.56
N SER A 43 -38.50 4.40 -11.66
CA SER A 43 -37.78 5.28 -12.61
C SER A 43 -36.36 5.77 -12.33
N HIS A 44 -35.53 5.41 -13.31
CA HIS A 44 -34.44 6.17 -13.94
C HIS A 44 -33.22 6.60 -13.13
N GLN A 45 -32.07 6.33 -13.77
CA GLN A 45 -30.72 6.85 -13.50
C GLN A 45 -30.00 6.18 -12.33
N SER A 46 -29.21 5.14 -12.61
CA SER A 46 -28.09 4.83 -11.73
C SER A 46 -26.94 5.80 -12.04
N SER A 47 -27.11 7.04 -11.58
CA SER A 47 -25.99 7.83 -11.09
C SER A 47 -25.17 6.92 -10.19
N GLN A 48 -23.92 6.64 -10.57
CA GLN A 48 -23.00 5.93 -9.68
C GLN A 48 -22.70 6.83 -8.50
N LYS A 49 -23.51 6.64 -7.46
CA LYS A 49 -23.27 7.12 -6.11
C LYS A 49 -22.04 6.36 -5.63
N ILE A 50 -20.89 7.02 -5.56
CA ILE A 50 -19.66 6.44 -5.03
C ILE A 50 -19.86 6.33 -3.51
N ASP A 51 -20.58 5.30 -3.07
CA ASP A 51 -20.52 4.85 -1.70
C ASP A 51 -19.10 4.28 -1.50
N LYS A 52 -18.39 4.80 -0.49
CA LYS A 52 -17.01 4.42 -0.16
C LYS A 52 -16.98 2.94 0.24
N THR A 53 -16.80 2.04 -0.73
CA THR A 53 -16.92 0.59 -0.50
C THR A 53 -15.69 -0.22 -0.93
N SER A 54 -14.71 0.39 -1.60
CA SER A 54 -13.51 -0.32 -2.06
C SER A 54 -12.23 0.49 -1.80
N PRO A 55 -11.15 -0.14 -1.32
CA PRO A 55 -9.91 0.54 -0.98
C PRO A 55 -9.21 1.03 -2.24
N LYS A 56 -8.71 2.27 -2.23
CA LYS A 56 -7.93 2.79 -3.35
C LYS A 56 -6.45 2.48 -3.17
N ILE A 57 -5.89 1.77 -4.15
CA ILE A 57 -4.52 1.25 -4.11
C ILE A 57 -3.66 2.02 -5.10
N VAL A 58 -2.47 2.44 -4.67
CA VAL A 58 -1.43 2.95 -5.56
C VAL A 58 -0.22 2.04 -5.49
N LEU A 59 0.14 1.44 -6.63
CA LEU A 59 1.40 0.73 -6.80
C LEU A 59 2.45 1.70 -7.34
N ALA A 60 3.48 1.97 -6.57
CA ALA A 60 4.49 2.98 -6.86
C ALA A 60 5.91 2.41 -6.93
N THR A 61 6.74 3.03 -7.77
CA THR A 61 8.19 2.81 -7.74
C THR A 61 8.93 4.00 -8.33
N LEU A 62 10.21 4.10 -7.99
CA LEU A 62 11.13 5.10 -8.52
C LEU A 62 12.13 4.39 -9.44
N ASN A 63 12.05 4.68 -10.73
CA ASN A 63 12.93 4.15 -11.75
C ASN A 63 14.23 4.95 -11.85
N ALA A 64 15.31 4.34 -12.35
CA ALA A 64 16.55 5.07 -12.61
C ALA A 64 16.39 6.15 -13.71
N LYS A 65 15.52 5.90 -14.69
CA LYS A 65 15.17 6.78 -15.83
C LYS A 65 13.74 6.52 -16.32
N PHE A 66 13.20 7.46 -17.10
CA PHE A 66 11.80 7.47 -17.55
C PHE A 66 11.40 6.31 -18.49
N PHE A 67 12.35 5.69 -19.18
CA PHE A 67 12.07 4.60 -20.13
C PHE A 67 11.99 3.22 -19.48
N HIS A 68 12.20 3.12 -18.17
CA HIS A 68 12.12 1.84 -17.46
C HIS A 68 10.70 1.61 -16.96
N THR A 69 10.08 0.59 -17.53
CA THR A 69 8.79 0.05 -17.11
C THR A 69 9.03 -0.95 -15.98
N SER A 70 8.36 -0.76 -14.84
CA SER A 70 8.37 -1.71 -13.73
C SER A 70 7.51 -2.93 -14.06
N PHE A 71 8.18 -4.01 -14.43
CA PHE A 71 7.54 -5.31 -14.66
C PHE A 71 6.95 -5.87 -13.37
N GLY A 72 7.62 -5.70 -12.23
CA GLY A 72 7.13 -6.17 -10.93
C GLY A 72 5.76 -5.59 -10.57
N LEU A 73 5.59 -4.26 -10.72
CA LEU A 73 4.30 -3.62 -10.43
C LEU A 73 3.21 -4.06 -11.41
N ARG A 74 3.55 -4.27 -12.68
CA ARG A 74 2.56 -4.71 -13.68
C ARG A 74 2.13 -6.15 -13.46
N TYR A 75 3.05 -7.01 -13.05
CA TYR A 75 2.72 -8.39 -12.70
C TYR A 75 1.84 -8.44 -11.46
N LEU A 76 2.16 -7.63 -10.44
CA LEU A 76 1.30 -7.47 -9.27
C LEU A 76 -0.09 -6.93 -9.65
N TYR A 77 -0.14 -5.85 -10.43
CA TYR A 77 -1.38 -5.26 -10.92
C TYR A 77 -2.26 -6.25 -11.68
N ALA A 78 -1.66 -7.10 -12.52
CA ALA A 78 -2.37 -8.15 -13.25
C ALA A 78 -2.96 -9.23 -12.32
N ASN A 79 -2.34 -9.48 -11.16
CA ASN A 79 -2.76 -10.47 -10.18
C ASN A 79 -3.75 -9.94 -9.13
N LEU A 80 -4.10 -8.65 -9.15
CA LEU A 80 -5.03 -8.04 -8.19
C LEU A 80 -6.51 -8.46 -8.33
N GLN A 81 -6.88 -9.18 -9.41
CA GLN A 81 -8.25 -9.68 -9.62
C GLN A 81 -9.30 -8.56 -9.44
N GLU A 82 -10.29 -8.72 -8.56
CA GLU A 82 -11.32 -7.72 -8.26
C GLU A 82 -10.77 -6.40 -7.70
N LEU A 83 -9.57 -6.39 -7.11
CA LEU A 83 -8.94 -5.16 -6.61
C LEU A 83 -8.28 -4.34 -7.71
N GLN A 84 -8.11 -4.91 -8.91
CA GLN A 84 -7.43 -4.23 -10.02
C GLN A 84 -8.14 -2.93 -10.43
N GLU A 85 -9.48 -2.90 -10.38
CA GLU A 85 -10.27 -1.71 -10.77
C GLU A 85 -10.10 -0.52 -9.80
N PHE A 86 -9.65 -0.79 -8.56
CA PHE A 86 -9.37 0.22 -7.54
C PHE A 86 -7.88 0.54 -7.41
N CYS A 87 -7.06 -0.03 -8.28
CA CYS A 87 -5.63 0.13 -8.28
C CYS A 87 -5.17 1.01 -9.45
N GLU A 88 -4.13 1.81 -9.22
CA GLU A 88 -3.38 2.49 -10.28
C GLU A 88 -1.86 2.32 -10.07
N ILE A 89 -1.10 2.36 -11.17
CA ILE A 89 0.36 2.33 -11.13
C ILE A 89 0.89 3.76 -11.28
N LYS A 90 1.79 4.17 -10.39
CA LYS A 90 2.53 5.44 -10.48
C LYS A 90 4.02 5.22 -10.51
N GLU A 91 4.64 5.59 -11.62
CA GLU A 91 6.07 5.44 -11.83
C GLU A 91 6.75 6.80 -11.82
N PHE A 92 7.76 6.91 -10.97
CA PHE A 92 8.57 8.11 -10.82
C PHE A 92 10.00 7.82 -11.27
N ILE A 93 10.86 8.83 -11.22
CA ILE A 93 12.30 8.66 -11.38
C ILE A 93 13.02 9.13 -10.11
N ILE A 94 14.18 8.55 -9.81
CA ILE A 94 14.95 8.88 -8.60
C ILE A 94 15.35 10.36 -8.49
N GLN A 95 15.37 11.10 -9.61
CA GLN A 95 15.65 12.55 -9.59
C GLN A 95 14.44 13.41 -9.22
N THR A 96 13.23 12.84 -9.18
CA THR A 96 12.03 13.58 -8.77
C THR A 96 12.10 13.84 -7.26
N ARG A 97 11.79 15.07 -6.84
CA ARG A 97 11.84 15.43 -5.42
C ARG A 97 10.76 14.66 -4.66
N ALA A 98 11.05 14.21 -3.44
CA ALA A 98 10.11 13.45 -2.63
C ALA A 98 8.75 14.17 -2.46
N ILE A 99 8.75 15.50 -2.28
CA ILE A 99 7.52 16.29 -2.16
C ILE A 99 6.64 16.22 -3.42
N ASP A 100 7.23 16.25 -4.61
CA ASP A 100 6.48 16.18 -5.88
C ASP A 100 5.90 14.77 -6.09
N ILE A 101 6.61 13.74 -5.63
CA ILE A 101 6.15 12.35 -5.63
C ILE A 101 4.96 12.20 -4.67
N VAL A 102 5.11 12.68 -3.44
CA VAL A 102 4.07 12.59 -2.40
C VAL A 102 2.82 13.36 -2.82
N GLU A 103 2.95 14.57 -3.37
CA GLU A 103 1.81 15.35 -3.90
C GLU A 103 1.04 14.54 -4.96
N GLN A 104 1.76 13.93 -5.90
CA GLN A 104 1.14 13.10 -6.93
C GLN A 104 0.47 11.86 -6.35
N ILE A 105 1.07 11.18 -5.37
CA ILE A 105 0.44 10.03 -4.69
C ILE A 105 -0.84 10.47 -3.99
N LEU A 106 -0.78 11.54 -3.19
CA LEU A 106 -1.92 12.05 -2.41
C LEU A 106 -3.06 12.60 -3.27
N ALA A 107 -2.77 13.11 -4.48
CA ALA A 107 -3.80 13.51 -5.44
C ALA A 107 -4.76 12.35 -5.79
N SER A 108 -4.28 11.11 -5.68
CA SER A 108 -5.12 9.92 -5.85
C SER A 108 -5.96 9.58 -4.63
N LYS A 109 -5.70 10.14 -3.44
CA LYS A 109 -6.36 9.78 -2.18
C LYS A 109 -6.33 8.26 -1.91
N PRO A 110 -5.15 7.62 -1.92
CA PRO A 110 -5.06 6.18 -1.69
C PRO A 110 -5.33 5.84 -0.21
N ASP A 111 -5.92 4.67 0.02
CA ASP A 111 -5.94 4.04 1.34
C ASP A 111 -4.67 3.20 1.56
N ILE A 112 -4.10 2.66 0.48
CA ILE A 112 -2.91 1.79 0.48
C ILE A 112 -1.92 2.25 -0.59
N VAL A 113 -0.63 2.31 -0.25
CA VAL A 113 0.47 2.54 -1.19
C VAL A 113 1.49 1.41 -1.09
N GLY A 114 1.67 0.68 -2.19
CA GLY A 114 2.69 -0.36 -2.33
C GLY A 114 3.93 0.17 -3.03
N PHE A 115 5.11 0.04 -2.45
CA PHE A 115 6.37 0.44 -3.08
C PHE A 115 7.21 -0.76 -3.54
N GLY A 116 7.61 -0.75 -4.80
CA GLY A 116 8.68 -1.61 -5.31
C GLY A 116 10.05 -0.99 -5.02
N VAL A 117 10.79 -1.61 -4.09
CA VAL A 117 12.10 -1.18 -3.58
C VAL A 117 13.22 -2.01 -4.19
N TYR A 118 14.20 -1.32 -4.78
CA TYR A 118 15.36 -1.87 -5.48
C TYR A 118 16.65 -1.18 -5.03
N ILE A 119 17.81 -1.78 -5.31
CA ILE A 119 19.14 -1.26 -4.94
C ILE A 119 19.28 0.24 -5.24
N TRP A 120 18.82 0.66 -6.42
CA TRP A 120 19.03 2.03 -6.92
C TRP A 120 18.03 3.06 -6.42
N ASN A 121 16.96 2.66 -5.71
CA ASN A 121 15.90 3.59 -5.30
C ASN A 121 15.57 3.56 -3.81
N ILE A 122 16.26 2.74 -3.02
CA ILE A 122 15.93 2.57 -1.60
C ILE A 122 16.04 3.89 -0.85
N VAL A 123 17.04 4.72 -1.13
CA VAL A 123 17.25 5.99 -0.43
C VAL A 123 16.11 6.96 -0.74
N GLU A 124 15.81 7.17 -2.02
CA GLU A 124 14.78 8.11 -2.46
C GLU A 124 13.38 7.63 -2.07
N THR A 125 13.14 6.32 -2.10
CA THR A 125 11.87 5.73 -1.64
C THR A 125 11.73 5.90 -0.12
N THR A 126 12.83 5.82 0.64
CA THR A 126 12.82 6.09 2.09
C THR A 126 12.35 7.52 2.37
N ASP A 127 12.86 8.51 1.62
CA ASP A 127 12.46 9.91 1.76
C ASP A 127 10.97 10.11 1.46
N VAL A 128 10.45 9.46 0.42
CA VAL A 128 9.03 9.49 0.05
C VAL A 128 8.17 8.85 1.14
N VAL A 129 8.53 7.66 1.63
CA VAL A 129 7.78 6.93 2.67
C VAL A 129 7.73 7.74 3.97
N ASN A 130 8.87 8.31 4.38
CA ASN A 130 8.94 9.18 5.56
C ASN A 130 8.02 10.39 5.43
N LEU A 131 8.11 11.10 4.31
CA LEU A 131 7.30 12.30 4.08
C LEU A 131 5.80 11.95 3.98
N LEU A 132 5.46 10.83 3.36
CA LEU A 132 4.08 10.36 3.28
C LEU A 132 3.52 10.04 4.67
N LYS A 133 4.29 9.39 5.55
CA LYS A 133 3.88 9.14 6.94
C LYS A 133 3.71 10.41 7.78
N VAL A 134 4.51 11.44 7.51
CA VAL A 134 4.35 12.74 8.19
C VAL A 134 3.05 13.44 7.77
N ILE A 135 2.72 13.40 6.47
CA ILE A 135 1.58 14.14 5.91
C ILE A 135 0.26 13.40 6.05
N ALA A 136 0.27 12.08 5.86
CA ALA A 136 -0.91 11.21 5.81
C ALA A 136 -0.63 9.86 6.51
N PRO A 137 -0.46 9.85 7.84
CA PRO A 137 -0.10 8.66 8.61
C PRO A 137 -1.14 7.53 8.53
N GLU A 138 -2.39 7.84 8.17
CA GLU A 138 -3.48 6.89 8.00
C GLU A 138 -3.30 5.96 6.80
N ILE A 139 -2.52 6.38 5.79
CA ILE A 139 -2.24 5.59 4.59
C ILE A 139 -1.39 4.39 4.98
N LYS A 140 -1.82 3.20 4.54
CA LYS A 140 -1.07 1.96 4.74
C LYS A 140 0.03 1.84 3.70
N ILE A 141 1.26 1.68 4.19
CA ILE A 141 2.45 1.55 3.35
C ILE A 141 2.90 0.09 3.37
N VAL A 142 2.97 -0.50 2.18
CA VAL A 142 3.46 -1.86 1.95
C VAL A 142 4.76 -1.77 1.15
N LEU A 143 5.83 -2.39 1.63
CA LEU A 143 7.10 -2.48 0.91
C LEU A 143 7.27 -3.88 0.33
N GLY A 144 7.79 -3.96 -0.88
CA GLY A 144 8.24 -5.20 -1.48
C GLY A 144 9.42 -4.96 -2.41
N GLY A 145 10.02 -6.04 -2.90
CA GLY A 145 11.19 -5.99 -3.78
C GLY A 145 12.44 -6.60 -3.12
N PRO A 146 13.51 -6.82 -3.91
CA PRO A 146 14.68 -7.58 -3.49
C PRO A 146 15.36 -7.00 -2.24
N GLU A 147 15.45 -5.67 -2.11
CA GLU A 147 16.21 -5.05 -1.03
C GLU A 147 15.57 -5.25 0.34
N VAL A 148 14.24 -5.15 0.38
CA VAL A 148 13.49 -5.33 1.62
C VAL A 148 13.17 -6.81 1.86
N SER A 149 13.56 -7.73 0.98
CA SER A 149 13.29 -9.17 1.16
C SER A 149 14.35 -9.92 1.96
N TYR A 150 15.61 -9.44 1.99
CA TYR A 150 16.73 -10.19 2.58
C TYR A 150 17.29 -9.62 3.89
N GLU A 151 17.28 -8.31 4.10
CA GLU A 151 17.85 -7.66 5.30
C GLU A 151 16.87 -6.64 5.93
N THR A 152 15.71 -7.13 6.34
CA THR A 152 14.54 -6.31 6.72
C THR A 152 14.73 -5.42 7.96
N GLU A 153 15.48 -5.86 8.98
CA GLU A 153 15.34 -5.26 10.33
C GLU A 153 16.16 -3.99 10.56
N GLN A 154 17.14 -3.68 9.70
CA GLN A 154 18.05 -2.54 9.91
C GLN A 154 17.81 -1.39 8.94
N GLN A 155 16.95 -1.57 7.95
CA GLN A 155 16.72 -0.56 6.92
C GLN A 155 15.74 0.50 7.42
N ALA A 156 16.13 1.77 7.32
CA ALA A 156 15.32 2.90 7.77
C ALA A 156 13.91 2.91 7.15
N ILE A 157 13.78 2.52 5.88
CA ILE A 157 12.49 2.45 5.19
C ILE A 157 11.52 1.46 5.85
N VAL A 158 12.03 0.35 6.38
CA VAL A 158 11.20 -0.70 7.00
C VAL A 158 10.60 -0.21 8.30
N ALA A 159 11.33 0.61 9.07
CA ALA A 159 10.82 1.20 10.31
C ALA A 159 9.63 2.15 10.08
N CYS A 160 9.46 2.65 8.86
CA CYS A 160 8.45 3.65 8.51
C CYS A 160 7.26 3.08 7.74
N ALA A 161 7.32 1.81 7.31
CA ALA A 161 6.23 1.12 6.65
C ALA A 161 5.31 0.40 7.64
N ASP A 162 4.09 0.06 7.22
CA ASP A 162 3.18 -0.78 8.01
C ASP A 162 3.44 -2.28 7.75
N TYR A 163 3.79 -2.62 6.51
CA TYR A 163 4.01 -4.00 6.08
C TYR A 163 5.24 -4.13 5.18
N VAL A 164 5.95 -5.23 5.33
CA VAL A 164 7.01 -5.66 4.40
C VAL A 164 6.70 -7.05 3.89
N LEU A 165 6.67 -7.19 2.57
CA LEU A 165 6.50 -8.45 1.86
C LEU A 165 7.86 -8.99 1.45
N THR A 166 8.18 -10.20 1.92
CA THR A 166 9.40 -10.90 1.52
C THR A 166 9.06 -12.04 0.56
N GLY A 167 9.80 -12.14 -0.55
CA GLY A 167 9.54 -13.13 -1.59
C GLY A 167 8.55 -12.66 -2.66
N PRO A 168 7.95 -13.59 -3.43
CA PRO A 168 6.98 -13.26 -4.47
C PRO A 168 5.75 -12.50 -3.94
N ALA A 169 5.53 -11.30 -4.47
CA ALA A 169 4.44 -10.41 -4.06
C ALA A 169 3.09 -10.72 -4.73
N ASP A 170 3.09 -11.53 -5.79
CA ASP A 170 1.89 -11.87 -6.56
C ASP A 170 0.84 -12.67 -5.79
N ILE A 171 1.24 -13.30 -4.70
CA ILE A 171 0.35 -14.04 -3.79
C ILE A 171 0.17 -13.29 -2.46
N SER A 172 1.16 -12.49 -2.05
CA SER A 172 1.26 -11.98 -0.68
C SER A 172 0.79 -10.53 -0.47
N PHE A 173 0.58 -9.77 -1.55
CA PHE A 173 0.12 -8.38 -1.53
C PHE A 173 -1.41 -8.28 -1.46
#